data_AF-A0A139I7B4-F1
#
_entry.id   AF-A0A139I7B4-F1
#
_cell.length_a   1.000
_cell.length_b   1.000
_cell.length_c   1.000
_cell.angle_alpha   90.00
_cell.angle_beta   90.00
_cell.angle_gamma   90.00
#
_symmetry.space_group_name_H-M   'P 1'
#
loop_
_entity.id
_entity.type
_entity.pdbx_description
1 polymer ?
#
loop_
_entity_poly.entity_id
_entity_poly.type
_entity_poly.pdbx_seq_one_letter_code
_entity_poly.pdbx_strand_id
1 'polypeptide(L)'
;MPLSCCHTHTHTSLHHRPHYRSRCTSLLSTATITLPHTPPARREPTRITEHRHAASQHRLLHFAVTRKRIAAQQHSTTSLYPLTPSHSTHPSIPHAHFTMDAFNNGVPKRKPVPSQQPLPENWAADLTSQFRRTLSTKRMNELSSRPGSIRRSSSRRTELVVVPSQPTPSLPSRDAPAPPTRAAPAVPDVQQPQQGIAPPRSPPPAYSSLKNIPTVPTPPTDNKSLRFRNMLISLSNTPCKWENPGLLDEALAKIPLQRIYDEAQEESDLFQAEAASLGSNHKPAWGYQDCVIRALMKWFRNDFFQWVNNPKCSTCHSPTIGRGMVAPIPEESACGANRVELYQCSNQMCQSFERFPRYNDAFVLLDTRRGRVGEWANCFTMLCRAMGSRVRWVWNAEDHVWTEVYSTHRKRWVHVDCCEEAWDAPMLYTQGWGKKLSYCIAFSADGAQDVTRRYVRNPTEHGTPRNRCSEGVLLHILGEIRAMRRRDMDKKERFRLNAEDMREDAEFRKNIIEALAYNISRILPGGDGEKSDIQRTDPDAQKAAESRQAERARQRDARRNGSSLPPDQRQQ
;
A
#
# COMPACT_ATOMS: atom_id res chain seq x y z
N MET A 1 -1.56 57.32 9.74
CA MET A 1 -2.26 58.47 9.14
C MET A 1 -3.18 57.96 8.03
N PRO A 2 -4.49 57.79 8.30
CA PRO A 2 -5.52 57.57 7.28
C PRO A 2 -6.16 58.89 6.83
N LEU A 3 -6.91 58.87 5.71
CA LEU A 3 -7.99 59.78 5.25
C LEU A 3 -8.25 59.35 3.78
N SER A 4 -9.30 58.61 3.42
CA SER A 4 -10.74 58.87 3.50
C SER A 4 -11.21 60.07 2.66
N CYS A 5 -11.93 59.78 1.58
CA CYS A 5 -13.09 60.58 1.18
C CYS A 5 -14.08 59.70 0.39
N CYS A 6 -15.36 59.74 0.75
CA CYS A 6 -16.47 59.07 0.07
C CYS A 6 -17.26 60.06 -0.78
N HIS A 7 -18.14 59.58 -1.67
CA HIS A 7 -19.52 60.02 -1.98
C HIS A 7 -20.05 59.12 -3.12
N THR A 8 -20.95 58.14 -2.87
CA THR A 8 -22.43 58.23 -3.01
C THR A 8 -22.90 58.69 -4.41
N HIS A 9 -23.33 57.79 -5.31
CA HIS A 9 -24.65 57.12 -5.43
C HIS A 9 -25.65 57.86 -6.36
N THR A 10 -26.01 57.23 -7.49
CA THR A 10 -27.38 57.26 -8.08
C THR A 10 -27.60 56.10 -9.05
N HIS A 11 -28.82 55.57 -9.06
CA HIS A 11 -29.30 54.48 -9.94
C HIS A 11 -29.70 55.00 -11.33
N THR A 12 -29.42 54.24 -12.40
CA THR A 12 -30.45 53.93 -13.43
C THR A 12 -30.11 52.65 -14.19
N SER A 13 -31.16 51.94 -14.63
CA SER A 13 -31.09 50.67 -15.38
C SER A 13 -31.38 50.94 -16.86
N LEU A 14 -30.76 50.18 -17.80
CA LEU A 14 -31.45 49.46 -18.89
C LEU A 14 -30.46 48.83 -19.92
N HIS A 15 -30.99 47.81 -20.60
CA HIS A 15 -30.41 46.92 -21.62
C HIS A 15 -29.32 47.45 -22.58
N HIS A 16 -28.29 46.61 -22.84
CA HIS A 16 -28.25 45.83 -24.10
C HIS A 16 -27.20 44.69 -24.10
N ARG A 17 -27.51 43.60 -24.82
CA ARG A 17 -26.55 42.56 -25.25
C ARG A 17 -26.21 42.79 -26.73
N PRO A 18 -24.98 42.49 -27.18
CA PRO A 18 -24.74 42.08 -28.56
C PRO A 18 -24.51 40.56 -28.64
N HIS A 19 -25.32 39.88 -29.45
CA HIS A 19 -24.99 38.53 -29.92
C HIS A 19 -24.05 38.64 -31.13
N TYR A 20 -22.89 37.97 -31.09
CA TYR A 20 -22.09 37.74 -32.30
C TYR A 20 -22.41 36.34 -32.86
N ARG A 21 -23.12 36.29 -33.99
CA ARG A 21 -23.25 35.10 -34.84
C ARG A 21 -22.36 35.33 -36.06
N SER A 22 -21.34 34.50 -36.26
CA SER A 22 -20.65 34.41 -37.54
C SER A 22 -21.25 33.26 -38.36
N ARG A 23 -21.67 33.55 -39.60
CA ARG A 23 -21.93 32.56 -40.65
C ARG A 23 -20.81 32.73 -41.68
N CYS A 24 -20.12 31.64 -42.02
CA CYS A 24 -19.38 31.55 -43.27
C CYS A 24 -20.04 30.49 -44.16
N THR A 25 -20.29 30.87 -45.41
CA THR A 25 -20.93 30.06 -46.44
C THR A 25 -19.91 29.29 -47.27
N SER A 26 -20.32 28.13 -47.78
CA SER A 26 -19.57 27.31 -48.73
C SER A 26 -19.45 27.97 -50.12
N LEU A 27 -18.31 27.82 -50.78
CA LEU A 27 -18.21 27.85 -52.23
C LEU A 27 -17.32 26.69 -52.72
N LEU A 28 -17.84 25.95 -53.69
CA LEU A 28 -17.13 24.94 -54.47
C LEU A 28 -16.55 25.61 -55.72
N SER A 29 -15.38 25.16 -56.20
CA SER A 29 -15.04 25.30 -57.61
C SER A 29 -14.16 24.14 -58.08
N THR A 30 -14.50 23.62 -59.24
CA THR A 30 -13.87 22.48 -59.94
C THR A 30 -12.72 22.93 -60.84
N ALA A 31 -11.70 22.08 -60.99
CA ALA A 31 -10.81 22.10 -62.16
C ALA A 31 -10.41 20.66 -62.54
N THR A 32 -10.50 20.36 -63.82
CA THR A 32 -10.23 19.06 -64.45
C THR A 32 -9.05 19.19 -65.42
N ILE A 33 -8.15 18.20 -65.50
CA ILE A 33 -7.34 17.83 -66.69
C ILE A 33 -6.75 16.42 -66.43
N THR A 34 -7.31 15.35 -67.01
CA THR A 34 -6.89 14.58 -68.21
C THR A 34 -5.59 13.74 -68.10
N LEU A 35 -5.74 12.42 -68.28
CA LEU A 35 -4.67 11.42 -68.51
C LEU A 35 -4.27 11.35 -70.00
N PRO A 36 -3.22 10.59 -70.37
CA PRO A 36 -3.49 9.33 -71.10
C PRO A 36 -2.56 8.11 -70.84
N HIS A 37 -3.21 6.93 -70.87
CA HIS A 37 -2.82 5.63 -71.45
C HIS A 37 -1.58 4.77 -71.01
N THR A 38 -1.95 3.62 -70.44
CA THR A 38 -1.35 2.25 -70.33
C THR A 38 -1.34 1.46 -71.67
N PRO A 39 -0.99 0.13 -71.80
CA PRO A 39 -0.46 -0.94 -70.89
C PRO A 39 0.67 -1.80 -71.59
N PRO A 40 0.82 -3.16 -71.48
CA PRO A 40 0.69 -4.15 -70.38
C PRO A 40 1.93 -5.08 -70.18
N ALA A 41 2.02 -5.76 -69.03
CA ALA A 41 2.54 -7.13 -68.94
C ALA A 41 1.95 -7.90 -67.72
N ARG A 42 1.55 -9.17 -67.91
CA ARG A 42 0.92 -10.03 -66.88
C ARG A 42 1.96 -10.76 -66.00
N ARG A 43 1.57 -11.09 -64.75
CA ARG A 43 1.71 -12.45 -64.15
C ARG A 43 0.80 -12.61 -62.92
N GLU A 44 0.32 -13.83 -62.70
CA GLU A 44 -0.68 -14.21 -61.68
C GLU A 44 -0.08 -14.58 -60.30
N PRO A 45 -0.90 -14.67 -59.23
CA PRO A 45 -0.43 -14.74 -57.85
C PRO A 45 -0.25 -16.17 -57.30
N THR A 46 0.72 -16.35 -56.41
CA THR A 46 0.84 -17.53 -55.56
C THR A 46 0.05 -17.38 -54.26
N ARG A 47 -0.85 -18.33 -53.98
CA ARG A 47 -1.46 -18.54 -52.66
C ARG A 47 -0.36 -18.73 -51.60
N ILE A 48 -0.36 -17.93 -50.52
CA ILE A 48 0.01 -18.24 -49.11
C ILE A 48 -0.20 -16.95 -48.28
N THR A 49 -1.45 -16.54 -48.05
CA THR A 49 -1.74 -15.36 -47.19
C THR A 49 -3.06 -15.40 -46.41
N GLU A 50 -4.02 -16.25 -46.76
CA GLU A 50 -5.35 -16.23 -46.13
C GLU A 50 -5.45 -17.00 -44.80
N HIS A 51 -4.62 -18.03 -44.57
CA HIS A 51 -4.69 -18.85 -43.35
C HIS A 51 -4.19 -18.14 -42.07
N ARG A 52 -3.42 -17.06 -42.16
CA ARG A 52 -2.96 -16.30 -40.98
C ARG A 52 -3.96 -15.23 -40.51
N HIS A 53 -4.78 -14.66 -41.40
CA HIS A 53 -5.79 -13.67 -41.00
C HIS A 53 -7.03 -14.31 -40.34
N ALA A 54 -7.51 -15.45 -40.84
CA ALA A 54 -8.65 -16.16 -40.26
C ALA A 54 -8.38 -16.63 -38.82
N ALA A 55 -7.17 -17.12 -38.53
CA ALA A 55 -6.76 -17.56 -37.20
C ALA A 55 -6.71 -16.42 -36.16
N SER A 56 -6.47 -15.17 -36.59
CA SER A 56 -6.44 -14.00 -35.72
C SER A 56 -7.85 -13.56 -35.32
N GLN A 57 -8.77 -13.48 -36.28
CA GLN A 57 -10.17 -13.11 -36.01
C GLN A 57 -10.91 -14.17 -35.16
N HIS A 58 -10.63 -15.46 -35.37
CA HIS A 58 -11.21 -16.53 -34.55
C HIS A 58 -10.74 -16.49 -33.08
N ARG A 59 -9.51 -16.03 -32.81
CA ARG A 59 -9.02 -15.80 -31.43
C ARG A 59 -9.72 -14.61 -30.78
N LEU A 60 -9.87 -13.48 -31.47
CA LEU A 60 -10.55 -12.29 -30.95
C LEU A 60 -12.02 -12.57 -30.57
N LEU A 61 -12.73 -13.36 -31.39
CA LEU A 61 -14.10 -13.81 -31.06
C LEU A 61 -14.12 -14.77 -29.85
N HIS A 62 -13.14 -15.67 -29.74
CA HIS A 62 -13.01 -16.54 -28.56
C HIS A 62 -12.72 -15.74 -27.27
N PHE A 63 -11.96 -14.63 -27.36
CA PHE A 63 -11.74 -13.72 -26.23
C PHE A 63 -13.03 -12.98 -25.80
N ALA A 64 -13.85 -12.52 -26.74
CA ALA A 64 -15.15 -11.89 -26.43
C ALA A 64 -16.13 -12.88 -25.75
N VAL A 65 -16.16 -14.14 -26.20
CA VAL A 65 -16.93 -15.21 -25.57
C VAL A 65 -16.37 -15.60 -24.19
N THR A 66 -15.05 -15.56 -24.01
CA THR A 66 -14.41 -15.86 -22.71
C THR A 66 -14.67 -14.76 -21.68
N ARG A 67 -14.63 -13.47 -22.07
CA ARG A 67 -15.05 -12.34 -21.20
C ARG A 67 -16.52 -12.50 -20.76
N LYS A 68 -17.42 -12.91 -21.67
CA LYS A 68 -18.83 -13.22 -21.32
C LYS A 68 -18.98 -14.46 -20.43
N ARG A 69 -18.21 -15.53 -20.64
CA ARG A 69 -18.25 -16.75 -19.79
C ARG A 69 -17.74 -16.50 -18.38
N ILE A 70 -16.66 -15.73 -18.20
CA ILE A 70 -16.13 -15.37 -16.88
C ILE A 70 -17.11 -14.47 -16.10
N ALA A 71 -17.80 -13.54 -16.78
CA ALA A 71 -18.87 -12.76 -16.18
C ALA A 71 -20.10 -13.64 -15.79
N ALA A 72 -20.49 -14.60 -16.65
CA ALA A 72 -21.59 -15.51 -16.38
C ALA A 72 -21.31 -16.49 -15.22
N GLN A 73 -20.06 -16.92 -15.04
CA GLN A 73 -19.67 -17.83 -13.95
C GLN A 73 -19.72 -17.19 -12.54
N GLN A 74 -19.94 -15.87 -12.43
CA GLN A 74 -20.18 -15.20 -11.15
C GLN A 74 -21.68 -15.05 -10.80
N HIS A 75 -22.58 -15.38 -11.74
CA HIS A 75 -24.04 -15.26 -11.62
C HIS A 75 -24.80 -16.51 -12.13
N SER A 76 -24.54 -17.69 -11.56
CA SER A 76 -25.58 -18.75 -11.54
C SER A 76 -25.34 -19.84 -10.48
N THR A 77 -25.97 -19.69 -9.31
CA THR A 77 -26.36 -20.80 -8.43
C THR A 77 -27.65 -20.44 -7.68
N THR A 78 -28.77 -20.45 -8.41
CA THR A 78 -30.11 -20.44 -7.80
C THR A 78 -30.96 -21.48 -8.51
N SER A 79 -31.14 -22.64 -7.88
CA SER A 79 -32.05 -23.68 -8.35
C SER A 79 -33.50 -23.21 -8.21
N LEU A 80 -34.32 -23.47 -9.22
CA LEU A 80 -35.76 -23.28 -9.15
C LEU A 80 -36.40 -24.43 -8.35
N TYR A 81 -37.32 -24.09 -7.45
CA TYR A 81 -38.30 -25.00 -6.83
C TYR A 81 -39.59 -24.22 -6.49
N PRO A 82 -40.79 -24.70 -6.85
CA PRO A 82 -42.08 -24.15 -6.37
C PRO A 82 -42.65 -24.90 -5.15
N LEU A 83 -43.72 -24.35 -4.56
CA LEU A 83 -44.31 -24.70 -3.25
C LEU A 83 -45.87 -24.86 -3.36
N THR A 84 -46.61 -25.65 -2.56
CA THR A 84 -46.17 -26.56 -1.47
C THR A 84 -46.93 -27.91 -1.37
N PRO A 85 -48.20 -28.03 -0.89
CA PRO A 85 -48.50 -29.17 -0.02
C PRO A 85 -49.82 -29.95 -0.24
N SER A 86 -49.83 -31.26 0.08
CA SER A 86 -50.94 -31.92 0.82
C SER A 86 -50.75 -33.44 1.07
N HIS A 87 -51.09 -33.86 2.30
CA HIS A 87 -51.65 -35.15 2.72
C HIS A 87 -50.97 -36.53 2.50
N SER A 88 -50.74 -37.17 3.66
CA SER A 88 -50.82 -38.60 4.02
C SER A 88 -51.39 -39.62 3.01
N THR A 89 -50.72 -40.78 2.85
CA THR A 89 -51.09 -42.09 3.49
C THR A 89 -50.05 -43.20 3.21
N HIS A 90 -49.81 -44.07 4.20
CA HIS A 90 -49.25 -45.43 4.03
C HIS A 90 -50.24 -46.33 3.25
N PRO A 91 -49.86 -47.43 2.54
CA PRO A 91 -49.25 -48.60 3.23
C PRO A 91 -48.36 -49.60 2.43
N SER A 92 -47.78 -50.53 3.20
CA SER A 92 -47.49 -51.95 2.92
C SER A 92 -46.41 -52.42 1.91
N ILE A 93 -45.75 -53.51 2.35
CA ILE A 93 -44.68 -54.31 1.75
C ILE A 93 -45.29 -55.49 0.96
N PRO A 94 -44.58 -56.07 -0.02
CA PRO A 94 -44.28 -57.50 0.07
C PRO A 94 -42.79 -57.86 -0.14
N HIS A 95 -42.38 -58.98 0.45
CA HIS A 95 -41.02 -59.53 0.38
C HIS A 95 -40.67 -60.12 -0.99
N ALA A 96 -39.39 -60.07 -1.34
CA ALA A 96 -38.74 -61.07 -2.18
C ALA A 96 -37.31 -61.35 -1.67
N HIS A 97 -37.04 -62.59 -1.27
CA HIS A 97 -35.67 -63.10 -1.14
C HIS A 97 -35.16 -63.52 -2.52
N PHE A 98 -33.88 -63.32 -2.84
CA PHE A 98 -33.02 -64.37 -3.41
C PHE A 98 -31.52 -64.01 -3.32
N THR A 99 -30.76 -64.96 -2.76
CA THR A 99 -29.31 -65.27 -2.88
C THR A 99 -28.20 -64.21 -2.98
N MET A 100 -27.10 -64.55 -2.30
CA MET A 100 -25.79 -63.90 -2.33
C MET A 100 -25.10 -64.06 -3.69
N ASP A 101 -24.29 -63.06 -4.05
CA ASP A 101 -22.97 -63.35 -4.64
C ASP A 101 -21.95 -62.30 -4.16
N ALA A 102 -20.73 -62.74 -3.87
CA ALA A 102 -19.75 -61.96 -3.15
C ALA A 102 -18.61 -61.47 -4.06
N PHE A 103 -18.44 -60.15 -4.17
CA PHE A 103 -17.19 -59.56 -4.66
C PHE A 103 -16.59 -58.56 -3.67
N ASN A 104 -15.41 -58.93 -3.19
CA ASN A 104 -14.61 -58.22 -2.21
C ASN A 104 -13.89 -57.02 -2.85
N ASN A 105 -13.97 -55.84 -2.24
CA ASN A 105 -12.99 -54.77 -2.46
C ASN A 105 -12.86 -53.89 -1.21
N GLY A 106 -11.69 -53.96 -0.57
CA GLY A 106 -11.48 -53.42 0.78
C GLY A 106 -11.26 -51.91 0.84
N VAL A 107 -11.84 -51.29 1.86
CA VAL A 107 -11.53 -49.90 2.25
C VAL A 107 -10.13 -49.83 2.87
N PRO A 108 -9.23 -48.92 2.45
CA PRO A 108 -7.92 -48.77 3.07
C PRO A 108 -8.00 -48.36 4.55
N LYS A 109 -7.47 -49.22 5.45
CA LYS A 109 -7.35 -48.91 6.88
C LYS A 109 -6.42 -47.71 7.10
N ARG A 110 -6.87 -46.73 7.88
CA ARG A 110 -6.03 -45.61 8.35
C ARG A 110 -4.89 -46.15 9.24
N LYS A 111 -3.67 -45.64 9.05
CA LYS A 111 -2.55 -45.89 9.99
C LYS A 111 -2.82 -45.20 11.34
N PRO A 112 -2.31 -45.73 12.47
CA PRO A 112 -2.48 -45.09 13.78
C PRO A 112 -1.80 -43.71 13.85
N VAL A 113 -2.42 -42.77 14.55
CA VAL A 113 -1.83 -41.48 14.91
C VAL A 113 -0.84 -41.69 16.06
N PRO A 114 0.38 -41.12 16.05
CA PRO A 114 1.28 -41.16 17.19
C PRO A 114 0.64 -40.48 18.41
N SER A 115 0.72 -41.11 19.57
CA SER A 115 0.17 -40.58 20.82
C SER A 115 0.78 -39.21 21.15
N GLN A 116 -0.08 -38.18 21.23
CA GLN A 116 0.31 -36.95 21.90
C GLN A 116 0.55 -37.26 23.38
N GLN A 117 1.78 -37.05 23.86
CA GLN A 117 1.99 -36.94 25.29
C GLN A 117 1.19 -35.72 25.79
N PRO A 118 0.35 -35.86 26.83
CA PRO A 118 -0.33 -34.71 27.40
C PRO A 118 0.72 -33.76 27.96
N LEU A 119 0.71 -32.50 27.49
CA LEU A 119 1.57 -31.46 28.05
C LEU A 119 1.25 -31.29 29.54
N PRO A 120 2.26 -31.16 30.42
CA PRO A 120 2.02 -31.03 31.85
C PRO A 120 1.05 -29.89 32.16
N GLU A 121 0.08 -30.14 33.05
CA GLU A 121 -1.02 -29.24 33.37
C GLU A 121 -0.54 -27.87 33.93
N ASN A 122 0.67 -27.87 34.48
CA ASN A 122 1.41 -26.72 35.00
C ASN A 122 2.34 -26.03 33.97
N TRP A 123 2.46 -26.49 32.72
CA TRP A 123 3.36 -25.93 31.70
C TRP A 123 3.13 -24.43 31.45
N ALA A 124 1.87 -24.00 31.33
CA ALA A 124 1.54 -22.59 31.15
C ALA A 124 1.85 -21.73 32.40
N ALA A 125 1.71 -22.30 33.59
CA ALA A 125 2.07 -21.65 34.86
C ALA A 125 3.59 -21.54 35.04
N ASP A 126 4.34 -22.56 34.61
CA ASP A 126 5.80 -22.54 34.66
C ASP A 126 6.39 -21.58 33.62
N LEU A 127 5.90 -21.58 32.36
CA LEU A 127 6.24 -20.55 31.37
C LEU A 127 5.94 -19.13 31.88
N THR A 128 4.80 -18.92 32.54
CA THR A 128 4.46 -17.62 33.15
C THR A 128 5.42 -17.26 34.29
N SER A 129 5.84 -18.25 35.08
CA SER A 129 6.78 -18.07 36.19
C SER A 129 8.20 -17.77 35.71
N GLN A 130 8.68 -18.50 34.70
CA GLN A 130 9.94 -18.22 34.00
C GLN A 130 9.92 -16.83 33.37
N PHE A 131 8.84 -16.45 32.67
CA PHE A 131 8.71 -15.12 32.07
C PHE A 131 8.73 -13.98 33.11
N ARG A 132 8.01 -14.14 34.23
CA ARG A 132 8.06 -13.20 35.37
C ARG A 132 9.47 -13.13 35.97
N ARG A 133 10.16 -14.28 36.11
CA ARG A 133 11.52 -14.36 36.64
C ARG A 133 12.49 -13.61 35.72
N THR A 134 12.48 -13.87 34.42
CA THR A 134 13.29 -13.17 33.40
C THR A 134 13.06 -11.65 33.36
N LEU A 135 11.81 -11.19 33.48
CA LEU A 135 11.53 -9.75 33.59
C LEU A 135 12.07 -9.15 34.90
N SER A 136 12.03 -9.91 35.99
CA SER A 136 12.64 -9.50 37.28
C SER A 136 14.16 -9.41 37.18
N THR A 137 14.84 -10.40 36.59
CA THR A 137 16.30 -10.36 36.39
C THR A 137 16.71 -9.24 35.45
N LYS A 138 15.98 -9.01 34.35
CA LYS A 138 16.28 -7.91 33.43
C LYS A 138 16.13 -6.54 34.10
N ARG A 139 15.07 -6.35 34.90
CA ARG A 139 14.87 -5.15 35.73
C ARG A 139 15.97 -4.97 36.78
N MET A 140 16.43 -6.06 37.40
CA MET A 140 17.51 -6.02 38.39
C MET A 140 18.85 -5.65 37.72
N ASN A 141 19.14 -6.22 36.55
CA ASN A 141 20.34 -5.91 35.77
C ASN A 141 20.33 -4.46 35.23
N GLU A 142 19.17 -3.92 34.82
CA GLU A 142 19.03 -2.50 34.44
C GLU A 142 19.22 -1.53 35.62
N LEU A 143 18.91 -1.96 36.85
CA LEU A 143 19.18 -1.18 38.07
C LEU A 143 20.66 -1.24 38.46
N SER A 144 21.30 -2.41 38.31
CA SER A 144 22.72 -2.62 38.64
C SER A 144 23.71 -2.10 37.59
N SER A 145 23.31 -1.94 36.33
CA SER A 145 24.18 -1.51 35.21
C SER A 145 24.25 0.02 35.03
N ARG A 146 23.70 0.81 35.96
CA ARG A 146 23.82 2.28 35.93
C ARG A 146 25.13 2.75 36.58
N PRO A 147 26.08 3.34 35.82
CA PRO A 147 27.27 3.96 36.42
C PRO A 147 26.88 5.19 37.26
N GLY A 148 27.63 5.44 38.34
CA GLY A 148 27.34 6.46 39.37
C GLY A 148 27.40 7.93 38.92
N SER A 149 27.55 8.21 37.63
CA SER A 149 27.63 9.56 37.06
C SER A 149 26.41 9.89 36.20
N ILE A 150 25.29 10.16 36.88
CA ILE A 150 24.26 11.20 36.58
C ILE A 150 23.47 11.37 37.90
N ARG A 151 24.14 11.96 38.90
CA ARG A 151 23.51 12.57 40.07
C ARG A 151 23.94 14.04 40.14
N ARG A 152 23.40 14.88 39.24
CA ARG A 152 23.26 16.36 39.36
C ARG A 152 22.78 16.99 38.04
N SER A 153 21.48 17.21 37.92
CA SER A 153 20.90 18.47 37.44
C SER A 153 19.38 18.46 37.64
N SER A 154 18.78 19.64 37.81
CA SER A 154 17.34 19.87 38.00
C SER A 154 16.67 19.29 39.27
N SER A 155 17.08 19.79 40.43
CA SER A 155 16.12 20.40 41.37
C SER A 155 16.88 21.26 42.38
N ARG A 156 16.77 22.59 42.23
CA ARG A 156 16.96 23.53 43.33
C ARG A 156 15.67 24.30 43.51
N ARG A 157 15.08 24.14 44.70
CA ARG A 157 14.08 25.06 45.24
C ARG A 157 14.69 26.46 45.29
N THR A 158 13.84 27.46 45.10
CA THR A 158 14.07 28.80 45.61
C THR A 158 13.68 28.78 47.09
N GLU A 159 14.65 28.92 48.00
CA GLU A 159 14.41 29.21 49.42
C GLU A 159 15.10 30.53 49.78
N LEU A 160 14.49 31.27 50.70
CA LEU A 160 14.89 32.63 51.05
C LEU A 160 16.22 32.65 51.81
N VAL A 161 16.98 33.74 51.62
CA VAL A 161 18.07 34.12 52.54
C VAL A 161 17.73 35.47 53.17
N VAL A 162 17.87 35.53 54.49
CA VAL A 162 17.59 36.69 55.34
C VAL A 162 18.78 37.67 55.33
N VAL A 163 18.50 38.98 55.31
CA VAL A 163 19.45 40.08 55.54
C VAL A 163 18.78 41.09 56.50
N PRO A 164 19.50 41.70 57.47
CA PRO A 164 18.85 42.36 58.63
C PRO A 164 18.63 43.89 58.55
N SER A 165 17.59 44.34 59.28
CA SER A 165 17.44 45.60 60.05
C SER A 165 17.32 47.01 59.39
N GLN A 166 16.07 47.52 59.39
CA GLN A 166 15.59 48.91 59.71
C GLN A 166 15.92 50.14 58.80
N PRO A 167 15.14 51.26 58.85
CA PRO A 167 13.78 51.48 59.41
C PRO A 167 12.74 52.20 58.47
N THR A 168 11.43 52.07 58.81
CA THR A 168 10.21 52.95 58.66
C THR A 168 10.11 54.10 57.62
N PRO A 169 8.90 54.52 57.10
CA PRO A 169 7.61 54.55 57.84
C PRO A 169 6.26 54.33 57.09
N SER A 170 5.19 54.32 57.91
CA SER A 170 3.78 54.74 57.67
C SER A 170 2.68 53.77 57.19
N LEU A 171 1.49 54.00 57.77
CA LEU A 171 0.19 53.29 57.80
C LEU A 171 -0.77 53.79 56.67
N PRO A 172 -2.01 53.25 56.42
CA PRO A 172 -2.98 52.70 57.40
C PRO A 172 -3.85 51.48 57.00
N SER A 173 -4.75 51.12 57.94
CA SER A 173 -5.50 49.86 58.12
C SER A 173 -6.90 49.78 57.48
N ARG A 174 -7.58 48.64 57.73
CA ARG A 174 -9.05 48.31 57.78
C ARG A 174 -9.41 47.13 56.86
N ASP A 175 -10.35 46.22 57.15
CA ASP A 175 -11.05 45.76 58.37
C ASP A 175 -11.54 44.31 58.11
N ALA A 176 -11.81 43.50 59.14
CA ALA A 176 -12.45 42.17 59.03
C ALA A 176 -14.01 42.30 59.17
N PRO A 177 -14.89 41.25 59.13
CA PRO A 177 -14.77 39.94 59.79
C PRO A 177 -15.41 38.71 59.08
N ALA A 178 -15.45 37.57 59.76
CA ALA A 178 -16.18 36.33 59.41
C ALA A 178 -17.24 35.97 60.49
N PRO A 179 -18.18 35.05 60.21
CA PRO A 179 -18.99 34.34 61.24
C PRO A 179 -18.87 32.78 61.17
N PRO A 180 -19.41 32.00 62.14
CA PRO A 180 -18.59 30.98 62.80
C PRO A 180 -19.13 29.52 62.88
N THR A 181 -18.59 28.75 63.84
CA THR A 181 -18.60 27.29 64.08
C THR A 181 -19.79 26.71 64.87
N ARG A 182 -19.91 25.37 64.91
CA ARG A 182 -20.60 24.60 65.99
C ARG A 182 -20.05 23.17 66.18
N ALA A 183 -20.07 22.64 67.40
CA ALA A 183 -19.57 21.31 67.83
C ALA A 183 -20.41 20.74 69.03
N ALA A 184 -20.13 19.62 69.74
CA ALA A 184 -18.98 18.69 69.71
C ALA A 184 -19.28 17.16 69.93
N PRO A 185 -19.59 16.62 71.15
CA PRO A 185 -19.05 15.31 71.59
C PRO A 185 -20.12 14.36 72.24
N ALA A 186 -19.88 13.23 72.96
CA ALA A 186 -18.67 12.50 73.41
C ALA A 186 -18.98 11.03 73.85
N VAL A 187 -18.14 10.02 73.47
CA VAL A 187 -17.73 8.73 74.17
C VAL A 187 -18.77 7.82 74.90
N PRO A 188 -18.45 6.61 75.44
CA PRO A 188 -17.21 5.75 75.45
C PRO A 188 -17.45 4.36 74.75
N ASP A 189 -16.68 3.26 74.89
CA ASP A 189 -15.22 2.92 74.93
C ASP A 189 -15.07 1.36 74.84
N VAL A 190 -13.83 0.81 74.76
CA VAL A 190 -13.28 -0.48 75.29
C VAL A 190 -12.18 -1.07 74.36
N GLN A 191 -10.93 -0.74 74.71
CA GLN A 191 -9.70 -1.57 74.73
C GLN A 191 -9.30 -2.52 73.56
N GLN A 192 -8.16 -2.25 72.91
CA GLN A 192 -6.87 -3.00 73.05
C GLN A 192 -5.73 -2.44 72.13
N PRO A 193 -4.43 -2.77 72.33
CA PRO A 193 -3.35 -1.78 72.18
C PRO A 193 -2.45 -1.83 70.92
N GLN A 194 -1.92 -0.63 70.59
CA GLN A 194 -0.63 -0.28 69.96
C GLN A 194 -0.06 -1.12 68.79
N GLN A 195 0.01 -0.49 67.59
CA GLN A 195 1.27 -0.38 66.81
C GLN A 195 1.19 0.64 65.65
N GLY A 196 2.21 1.48 65.52
CA GLY A 196 2.71 2.13 64.28
C GLY A 196 1.75 2.87 63.33
N ILE A 197 1.77 4.21 63.35
CA ILE A 197 1.19 5.05 62.28
C ILE A 197 2.01 4.88 60.99
N ALA A 198 1.38 4.45 59.90
CA ALA A 198 1.93 4.52 58.55
C ALA A 198 1.23 5.65 57.74
N PRO A 199 1.97 6.45 56.94
CA PRO A 199 1.40 7.56 56.17
C PRO A 199 0.49 7.06 55.02
N PRO A 200 -0.44 7.90 54.52
CA PRO A 200 -1.36 7.50 53.47
C PRO A 200 -0.62 7.07 52.20
N ARG A 201 -0.97 5.88 51.69
CA ARG A 201 -0.41 5.34 50.44
C ARG A 201 -0.79 6.25 49.27
N SER A 202 0.20 6.83 48.62
CA SER A 202 0.04 7.48 47.32
C SER A 202 -0.55 6.52 46.28
N PRO A 203 -1.36 7.00 45.32
CA PRO A 203 -1.92 6.14 44.28
C PRO A 203 -0.80 5.48 43.45
N PRO A 204 -1.00 4.24 42.98
CA PRO A 204 0.03 3.53 42.22
C PRO A 204 0.37 4.28 40.92
N PRO A 205 1.64 4.21 40.47
CA PRO A 205 2.09 4.95 39.29
C PRO A 205 1.36 4.48 38.03
N ALA A 206 1.04 5.44 37.15
CA ALA A 206 0.24 5.26 35.94
C ALA A 206 0.97 4.53 34.78
N TYR A 207 1.62 3.40 35.08
CA TYR A 207 2.35 2.57 34.10
C TYR A 207 1.77 1.16 33.88
N SER A 208 0.64 0.85 34.51
CA SER A 208 -0.21 -0.30 34.17
C SER A 208 -1.29 0.04 33.13
N SER A 209 -1.00 0.99 32.24
CA SER A 209 -1.84 1.28 31.08
C SER A 209 -1.83 0.07 30.13
N LEU A 210 -2.97 -0.61 30.10
CA LEU A 210 -3.23 -1.83 29.34
C LEU A 210 -2.86 -1.66 27.85
N LYS A 211 -1.71 -2.22 27.43
CA LYS A 211 -1.23 -2.17 26.04
C LYS A 211 -2.09 -2.95 25.02
N ASN A 212 -3.19 -3.54 25.48
CA ASN A 212 -4.06 -4.46 24.73
C ASN A 212 -5.53 -4.03 24.68
N ILE A 213 -5.88 -2.77 24.98
CA ILE A 213 -7.24 -2.27 24.74
C ILE A 213 -7.44 -2.14 23.22
N PRO A 214 -8.50 -2.73 22.62
CA PRO A 214 -8.82 -2.51 21.22
C PRO A 214 -8.98 -1.02 20.93
N THR A 215 -8.25 -0.50 19.94
CA THR A 215 -8.33 0.92 19.58
C THR A 215 -9.72 1.23 19.01
N VAL A 216 -10.53 1.96 19.77
CA VAL A 216 -11.87 2.36 19.37
C VAL A 216 -11.77 3.46 18.31
N PRO A 217 -12.45 3.34 17.15
CA PRO A 217 -12.53 4.42 16.16
C PRO A 217 -13.20 5.66 16.77
N THR A 218 -12.54 6.81 16.69
CA THR A 218 -13.02 8.08 17.25
C THR A 218 -13.02 9.19 16.19
N PRO A 219 -14.05 10.04 16.10
CA PRO A 219 -14.07 11.12 15.12
C PRO A 219 -12.98 12.17 15.41
N PRO A 220 -12.40 12.81 14.38
CA PRO A 220 -11.42 13.89 14.57
C PRO A 220 -12.08 15.12 15.20
N THR A 221 -11.58 15.55 16.36
CA THR A 221 -12.07 16.74 17.08
C THR A 221 -11.13 17.95 16.97
N ASP A 222 -9.85 17.73 16.69
CA ASP A 222 -8.83 18.78 16.65
C ASP A 222 -8.43 19.17 15.21
N ASN A 223 -7.93 20.41 15.05
CA ASN A 223 -7.55 20.98 13.76
C ASN A 223 -6.42 20.21 13.03
N LYS A 224 -5.53 19.52 13.75
CA LYS A 224 -4.44 18.74 13.13
C LYS A 224 -4.99 17.46 12.53
N SER A 225 -5.82 16.75 13.29
CA SER A 225 -6.55 15.57 12.84
C SER A 225 -7.48 15.87 11.66
N LEU A 226 -8.21 16.99 11.69
CA LEU A 226 -9.08 17.42 10.58
C LEU A 226 -8.28 17.70 9.29
N ARG A 227 -7.13 18.38 9.39
CA ARG A 227 -6.22 18.58 8.25
C ARG A 227 -5.72 17.24 7.68
N PHE A 228 -5.35 16.30 8.55
CA PHE A 228 -4.88 14.98 8.11
C PHE A 228 -6.00 14.15 7.48
N ARG A 229 -7.23 14.18 8.03
CA ARG A 229 -8.43 13.60 7.40
C ARG A 229 -8.62 14.11 5.98
N ASN A 230 -8.65 15.44 5.81
CA ASN A 230 -8.89 16.05 4.51
C ASN A 230 -7.78 15.68 3.49
N MET A 231 -6.52 15.58 3.95
CA MET A 231 -5.41 15.08 3.14
C MET A 231 -5.63 13.62 2.70
N LEU A 232 -5.96 12.71 3.62
CA LEU A 232 -6.20 11.29 3.30
C LEU A 232 -7.41 11.09 2.39
N ILE A 233 -8.50 11.85 2.59
CA ILE A 233 -9.66 11.84 1.68
C ILE A 233 -9.25 12.31 0.29
N SER A 234 -8.47 13.39 0.17
CA SER A 234 -7.97 13.87 -1.12
C SER A 234 -7.09 12.84 -1.83
N LEU A 235 -6.16 12.19 -1.11
CA LEU A 235 -5.30 11.13 -1.66
C LEU A 235 -6.12 9.89 -2.07
N SER A 236 -7.20 9.57 -1.36
CA SER A 236 -8.09 8.45 -1.69
C SER A 236 -8.82 8.60 -3.02
N ASN A 237 -8.83 9.80 -3.62
CA ASN A 237 -9.39 10.02 -4.95
C ASN A 237 -8.45 9.60 -6.08
N THR A 238 -7.13 9.43 -5.84
CA THR A 238 -6.16 9.11 -6.89
C THR A 238 -6.53 7.85 -7.67
N PRO A 239 -6.83 6.69 -7.04
CA PRO A 239 -7.22 5.50 -7.80
C PRO A 239 -8.56 5.64 -8.52
N CYS A 240 -9.51 6.40 -7.94
CA CYS A 240 -10.83 6.61 -8.52
C CYS A 240 -10.79 7.37 -9.86
N LYS A 241 -9.73 8.13 -10.15
CA LYS A 241 -9.55 8.81 -11.44
C LYS A 241 -9.31 7.85 -12.60
N TRP A 242 -8.83 6.64 -12.32
CA TRP A 242 -8.51 5.66 -13.36
C TRP A 242 -9.70 4.80 -13.78
N GLU A 243 -10.79 4.78 -13.02
CA GLU A 243 -11.91 3.85 -13.20
C GLU A 243 -12.82 4.17 -14.42
N ASN A 244 -12.35 4.98 -15.37
CA ASN A 244 -13.00 5.22 -16.65
C ASN A 244 -12.62 4.10 -17.65
N PRO A 245 -13.56 3.24 -18.11
CA PRO A 245 -13.23 2.12 -18.97
C PRO A 245 -12.59 2.52 -20.31
N GLY A 246 -13.03 3.62 -20.92
CA GLY A 246 -12.47 4.08 -22.21
C GLY A 246 -11.01 4.51 -22.09
N LEU A 247 -10.66 5.25 -21.04
CA LEU A 247 -9.28 5.66 -20.79
C LEU A 247 -8.38 4.47 -20.39
N LEU A 248 -8.93 3.45 -19.72
CA LEU A 248 -8.21 2.20 -19.46
C LEU A 248 -7.98 1.38 -20.74
N ASP A 249 -8.94 1.34 -21.66
CA ASP A 249 -8.76 0.68 -22.96
C ASP A 249 -7.73 1.44 -23.84
N GLU A 250 -7.70 2.78 -23.80
CA GLU A 250 -6.64 3.60 -24.39
C GLU A 250 -5.26 3.34 -23.76
N ALA A 251 -5.21 3.15 -22.44
CA ALA A 251 -3.98 2.78 -21.73
C ALA A 251 -3.48 1.39 -22.13
N LEU A 252 -4.38 0.40 -22.24
CA LEU A 252 -4.06 -0.94 -22.73
C LEU A 252 -3.44 -0.91 -24.14
N ALA A 253 -3.92 -0.04 -25.03
CA ALA A 253 -3.40 0.10 -26.39
C ALA A 253 -1.93 0.60 -26.45
N LYS A 254 -1.40 1.18 -25.36
CA LYS A 254 0.01 1.60 -25.25
C LYS A 254 0.94 0.45 -24.80
N ILE A 255 0.40 -0.68 -24.33
CA ILE A 255 1.14 -1.83 -23.81
C ILE A 255 1.41 -2.83 -24.96
N PRO A 256 2.61 -3.40 -25.10
CA PRO A 256 2.89 -4.49 -26.06
C PRO A 256 2.33 -5.82 -25.54
N LEU A 257 0.99 -5.92 -25.47
CA LEU A 257 0.27 -7.00 -24.78
C LEU A 257 0.76 -8.42 -25.15
N GLN A 258 1.04 -8.67 -26.44
CA GLN A 258 1.55 -9.97 -26.89
C GLN A 258 2.86 -10.35 -26.17
N ARG A 259 3.87 -9.45 -26.20
CA ARG A 259 5.15 -9.66 -25.50
C ARG A 259 4.96 -9.87 -23.99
N ILE A 260 4.07 -9.09 -23.36
CA ILE A 260 3.79 -9.22 -21.92
C ILE A 260 3.16 -10.58 -21.60
N TYR A 261 2.22 -11.06 -22.42
CA TYR A 261 1.58 -12.36 -22.21
C TYR A 261 2.51 -13.54 -22.51
N ASP A 262 3.38 -13.42 -23.51
CA ASP A 262 4.39 -14.44 -23.85
C ASP A 262 5.44 -14.56 -22.71
N GLU A 263 6.05 -13.45 -22.28
CA GLU A 263 6.98 -13.41 -21.13
C GLU A 263 6.34 -13.93 -19.83
N ALA A 264 5.04 -13.64 -19.63
CA ALA A 264 4.29 -14.12 -18.47
C ALA A 264 3.94 -15.61 -18.53
N GLN A 265 3.72 -16.15 -19.73
CA GLN A 265 3.50 -17.58 -19.94
C GLN A 265 4.77 -18.36 -19.63
N GLU A 266 5.92 -17.93 -20.15
CA GLU A 266 7.23 -18.51 -19.85
C GLU A 266 7.52 -18.51 -18.33
N GLU A 267 7.33 -17.38 -17.64
CA GLU A 267 7.57 -17.30 -16.19
C GLU A 267 6.55 -18.16 -15.38
N SER A 268 5.30 -18.26 -15.84
CA SER A 268 4.27 -19.13 -15.25
C SER A 268 4.59 -20.62 -15.41
N ASP A 269 5.08 -21.03 -16.58
CA ASP A 269 5.41 -22.43 -16.86
C ASP A 269 6.64 -22.89 -16.09
N LEU A 270 7.62 -22.00 -15.88
CA LEU A 270 8.73 -22.23 -14.96
C LEU A 270 8.27 -22.47 -13.52
N PHE A 271 7.35 -21.66 -12.97
CA PHE A 271 6.82 -21.90 -11.62
C PHE A 271 5.98 -23.19 -11.51
N GLN A 272 5.30 -23.59 -12.58
CA GLN A 272 4.58 -24.86 -12.63
C GLN A 272 5.55 -26.06 -12.66
N ALA A 273 6.61 -25.98 -13.47
CA ALA A 273 7.65 -27.00 -13.53
C ALA A 273 8.42 -27.12 -12.22
N GLU A 274 8.74 -26.02 -11.55
CA GLU A 274 9.39 -26.01 -10.22
C GLU A 274 8.50 -26.70 -9.18
N ALA A 275 7.21 -26.33 -9.10
CA ALA A 275 6.27 -26.95 -8.17
C ALA A 275 6.05 -28.44 -8.44
N ALA A 276 5.91 -28.84 -9.70
CA ALA A 276 5.79 -30.25 -10.09
C ALA A 276 7.04 -31.06 -9.68
N SER A 277 8.23 -30.45 -9.79
CA SER A 277 9.53 -31.05 -9.44
C SER A 277 9.72 -31.19 -7.92
N LEU A 278 9.06 -30.37 -7.09
CA LEU A 278 8.99 -30.51 -5.63
C LEU A 278 7.94 -31.54 -5.17
N GLY A 279 7.12 -32.06 -6.09
CA GLY A 279 6.11 -33.09 -5.85
C GLY A 279 4.67 -32.54 -5.76
N SER A 280 3.70 -33.44 -5.87
CA SER A 280 2.27 -33.14 -6.12
C SER A 280 1.55 -32.26 -5.08
N ASN A 281 2.13 -32.04 -3.90
CA ASN A 281 1.57 -31.18 -2.86
C ASN A 281 2.05 -29.71 -2.94
N HIS A 282 3.07 -29.42 -3.75
CA HIS A 282 3.60 -28.07 -3.91
C HIS A 282 2.79 -27.27 -4.93
N LYS A 283 2.63 -25.97 -4.66
CA LYS A 283 1.96 -25.04 -5.57
C LYS A 283 2.98 -24.15 -6.26
N PRO A 284 2.71 -23.68 -7.49
CA PRO A 284 3.55 -22.66 -8.13
C PRO A 284 3.79 -21.48 -7.21
N ALA A 285 5.00 -20.91 -7.21
CA ALA A 285 5.33 -19.78 -6.36
C ALA A 285 4.48 -18.53 -6.68
N TRP A 286 3.95 -18.41 -7.90
CA TRP A 286 3.10 -17.31 -8.36
C TRP A 286 2.08 -17.82 -9.38
N GLY A 287 0.95 -17.14 -9.53
CA GLY A 287 -0.05 -17.44 -10.56
C GLY A 287 0.21 -16.67 -11.86
N TYR A 288 -0.42 -17.08 -12.97
CA TYR A 288 -0.25 -16.42 -14.27
C TYR A 288 -0.46 -14.90 -14.23
N GLN A 289 -1.51 -14.41 -13.56
CA GLN A 289 -1.76 -12.95 -13.42
C GLN A 289 -0.66 -12.23 -12.64
N ASP A 290 0.01 -12.89 -11.70
CA ASP A 290 1.16 -12.32 -11.00
C ASP A 290 2.34 -12.18 -11.99
N CYS A 291 2.59 -13.20 -12.82
CA CYS A 291 3.60 -13.18 -13.89
C CYS A 291 3.32 -12.05 -14.92
N VAL A 292 2.06 -11.82 -15.29
CA VAL A 292 1.64 -10.73 -16.18
C VAL A 292 2.05 -9.36 -15.63
N ILE A 293 1.82 -9.09 -14.34
CA ILE A 293 2.22 -7.81 -13.73
C ILE A 293 3.74 -7.73 -13.55
N ARG A 294 4.43 -8.86 -13.32
CA ARG A 294 5.89 -8.91 -13.26
C ARG A 294 6.54 -8.62 -14.62
N ALA A 295 6.00 -9.15 -15.72
CA ALA A 295 6.40 -8.82 -17.08
C ALA A 295 6.10 -7.33 -17.41
N LEU A 296 4.90 -6.84 -17.06
CA LEU A 296 4.55 -5.43 -17.20
C LEU A 296 5.53 -4.51 -16.45
N MET A 297 5.96 -4.88 -15.24
CA MET A 297 6.95 -4.12 -14.45
C MET A 297 8.33 -4.06 -15.12
N LYS A 298 8.81 -5.20 -15.64
CA LYS A 298 10.07 -5.26 -16.40
C LYS A 298 10.00 -4.35 -17.63
N TRP A 299 8.95 -4.45 -18.45
CA TRP A 299 8.75 -3.58 -19.61
C TRP A 299 8.60 -2.10 -19.23
N PHE A 300 7.80 -1.79 -18.20
CA PHE A 300 7.57 -0.42 -17.76
C PHE A 300 8.87 0.29 -17.42
N ARG A 301 9.76 -0.40 -16.67
CA ARG A 301 11.05 0.13 -16.25
C ARG A 301 12.07 0.23 -17.37
N ASN A 302 12.19 -0.81 -18.20
CA ASN A 302 13.33 -0.97 -19.11
C ASN A 302 13.05 -0.42 -20.51
N ASP A 303 11.77 -0.31 -20.91
CA ASP A 303 11.35 0.07 -22.27
C ASP A 303 10.44 1.30 -22.30
N PHE A 304 9.52 1.47 -21.33
CA PHE A 304 8.43 2.46 -21.43
C PHE A 304 8.71 3.81 -20.77
N PHE A 305 9.18 3.83 -19.51
CA PHE A 305 9.14 5.01 -18.65
C PHE A 305 10.54 5.45 -18.19
N GLN A 306 10.82 6.75 -18.26
CA GLN A 306 12.14 7.31 -18.00
C GLN A 306 12.23 8.01 -16.63
N TRP A 307 13.34 7.77 -15.91
CA TRP A 307 13.67 8.53 -14.70
C TRP A 307 14.27 9.89 -15.07
N VAL A 308 13.77 10.97 -14.47
CA VAL A 308 14.26 12.33 -14.68
C VAL A 308 14.66 12.95 -13.36
N ASN A 309 15.97 13.11 -13.14
CA ASN A 309 16.46 13.95 -12.04
C ASN A 309 16.41 15.43 -12.43
N ASN A 310 17.10 15.81 -13.51
CA ASN A 310 16.97 17.10 -14.18
C ASN A 310 16.64 16.82 -15.67
N PRO A 311 15.72 17.56 -16.31
CA PRO A 311 15.50 17.43 -17.75
C PRO A 311 16.77 17.87 -18.52
N LYS A 312 17.08 17.23 -19.65
CA LYS A 312 18.09 17.74 -20.58
C LYS A 312 17.51 18.93 -21.36
N CYS A 313 18.37 19.84 -21.81
CA CYS A 313 17.98 20.92 -22.71
C CYS A 313 17.37 20.35 -24.01
N SER A 314 16.20 20.85 -24.41
CA SER A 314 15.52 20.50 -25.66
C SER A 314 16.27 21.03 -26.88
N THR A 315 16.93 22.18 -26.76
CA THR A 315 17.65 22.85 -27.85
C THR A 315 19.02 22.24 -28.15
N CYS A 316 19.81 21.89 -27.12
CA CYS A 316 21.21 21.44 -27.30
C CYS A 316 21.60 20.19 -26.49
N HIS A 317 20.64 19.53 -25.82
CA HIS A 317 20.81 18.29 -25.04
C HIS A 317 21.84 18.29 -23.91
N SER A 318 22.48 19.43 -23.64
CA SER A 318 23.34 19.64 -22.49
C SER A 318 22.57 19.50 -21.16
N PRO A 319 23.26 19.22 -20.04
CA PRO A 319 22.66 19.24 -18.71
C PRO A 319 21.99 20.57 -18.38
N THR A 320 21.11 20.53 -17.37
CA THR A 320 20.42 21.72 -16.87
C THR A 320 20.56 21.84 -15.35
N ILE A 321 20.49 23.08 -14.87
CA ILE A 321 20.62 23.46 -13.46
C ILE A 321 19.26 23.99 -12.99
N GLY A 322 18.80 23.54 -11.82
CA GLY A 322 17.52 23.99 -11.26
C GLY A 322 17.52 25.48 -10.93
N ARG A 323 16.43 26.18 -11.30
CA ARG A 323 16.19 27.60 -11.03
C ARG A 323 14.99 27.86 -10.12
N GLY A 324 14.43 26.80 -9.53
CA GLY A 324 13.32 26.86 -8.58
C GLY A 324 11.99 26.43 -9.19
N MET A 325 10.89 26.98 -8.67
CA MET A 325 9.53 26.64 -9.08
C MET A 325 8.89 27.80 -9.84
N VAL A 326 8.06 27.49 -10.83
CA VAL A 326 7.20 28.45 -11.54
C VAL A 326 5.75 28.00 -11.52
N ALA A 327 4.83 28.94 -11.73
CA ALA A 327 3.41 28.64 -11.90
C ALA A 327 3.20 27.74 -13.15
N PRO A 328 2.29 26.75 -13.10
CA PRO A 328 1.81 26.06 -14.29
C PRO A 328 1.17 27.04 -15.28
N ILE A 329 1.39 26.84 -16.58
CA ILE A 329 0.60 27.50 -17.63
C ILE A 329 -0.78 26.81 -17.74
N PRO A 330 -1.79 27.42 -18.40
CA PRO A 330 -3.14 26.85 -18.49
C PRO A 330 -3.17 25.40 -19.00
N GLU A 331 -2.35 25.07 -19.99
CA GLU A 331 -2.24 23.74 -20.61
C GLU A 331 -1.68 22.71 -19.61
N GLU A 332 -0.62 23.06 -18.88
CA GLU A 332 -0.02 22.20 -17.85
C GLU A 332 -1.00 21.98 -16.68
N SER A 333 -1.73 23.03 -16.29
CA SER A 333 -2.74 22.98 -15.23
C SER A 333 -3.95 22.12 -15.64
N ALA A 334 -4.39 22.20 -16.91
CA ALA A 334 -5.46 21.36 -17.45
C ALA A 334 -5.07 19.87 -17.43
N CYS A 335 -3.80 19.57 -17.68
CA CYS A 335 -3.18 18.24 -17.55
C CYS A 335 -2.87 17.83 -16.09
N GLY A 336 -3.32 18.59 -15.09
CA GLY A 336 -3.20 18.25 -13.67
C GLY A 336 -1.81 18.46 -13.06
N ALA A 337 -0.96 19.32 -13.64
CA ALA A 337 0.26 19.78 -12.97
C ALA A 337 -0.07 20.90 -11.98
N ASN A 338 0.14 20.64 -10.69
CA ASN A 338 -0.04 21.64 -9.63
C ASN A 338 1.22 22.48 -9.38
N ARG A 339 2.37 22.07 -9.92
CA ARG A 339 3.67 22.72 -9.75
C ARG A 339 4.59 22.39 -10.92
N VAL A 340 5.47 23.32 -11.26
CA VAL A 340 6.45 23.17 -12.35
C VAL A 340 7.83 23.55 -11.84
N GLU A 341 8.78 22.65 -12.02
CA GLU A 341 10.19 22.91 -11.74
C GLU A 341 10.81 23.58 -12.97
N LEU A 342 11.52 24.69 -12.79
CA LEU A 342 12.21 25.40 -13.86
C LEU A 342 13.69 25.06 -13.84
N TYR A 343 14.24 24.79 -15.01
CA TYR A 343 15.65 24.47 -15.21
C TYR A 343 16.25 25.37 -16.29
N GLN A 344 17.54 25.68 -16.19
CA GLN A 344 18.27 26.43 -17.21
C GLN A 344 19.43 25.59 -17.76
N CYS A 345 19.64 25.64 -19.07
CA CYS A 345 20.76 24.96 -19.73
C CYS A 345 22.11 25.39 -19.16
N SER A 346 23.01 24.44 -18.89
CA SER A 346 24.37 24.74 -18.41
C SER A 346 25.31 25.22 -19.50
N ASN A 347 24.94 25.10 -20.79
CA ASN A 347 25.72 25.62 -21.90
C ASN A 347 25.54 27.14 -22.02
N GLN A 348 26.62 27.89 -21.86
CA GLN A 348 26.65 29.35 -21.91
C GLN A 348 26.20 29.93 -23.26
N MET A 349 26.37 29.18 -24.36
CA MET A 349 25.92 29.60 -25.70
C MET A 349 24.43 29.33 -25.96
N CYS A 350 23.76 28.59 -25.07
CA CYS A 350 22.35 28.21 -25.23
C CYS A 350 21.46 28.91 -24.20
N GLN A 351 21.75 28.76 -22.90
CA GLN A 351 21.02 29.35 -21.77
C GLN A 351 19.48 29.17 -21.75
N SER A 352 18.92 28.33 -22.64
CA SER A 352 17.49 28.04 -22.75
C SER A 352 16.91 27.45 -21.46
N PHE A 353 15.62 27.70 -21.24
CA PHE A 353 14.89 27.23 -20.06
C PHE A 353 14.03 26.01 -20.38
N GLU A 354 14.13 24.99 -19.52
CA GLU A 354 13.30 23.79 -19.55
C GLU A 354 12.26 23.83 -18.43
N ARG A 355 11.00 23.56 -18.78
CA ARG A 355 9.91 23.37 -17.82
C ARG A 355 9.76 21.88 -17.52
N PHE A 356 9.61 21.54 -16.24
CA PHE A 356 9.33 20.18 -15.80
C PHE A 356 8.06 20.15 -14.94
N PRO A 357 6.88 20.04 -15.58
CA PRO A 357 5.60 19.97 -14.88
C PRO A 357 5.44 18.64 -14.13
N ARG A 358 4.93 18.72 -12.90
CA ARG A 358 4.70 17.55 -12.04
C ARG A 358 3.25 17.10 -12.18
N TYR A 359 2.98 16.37 -13.26
CA TYR A 359 1.65 15.88 -13.63
C TYR A 359 1.13 14.82 -12.64
N ASN A 360 -0.13 14.99 -12.21
CA ASN A 360 -0.82 14.03 -11.34
C ASN A 360 -1.85 13.17 -12.10
N ASP A 361 -2.08 13.46 -13.38
CA ASP A 361 -2.93 12.64 -14.25
C ASP A 361 -2.13 11.48 -14.84
N ALA A 362 -2.57 10.25 -14.58
CA ALA A 362 -1.88 9.05 -15.05
C ALA A 362 -1.97 8.86 -16.58
N PHE A 363 -3.00 9.42 -17.24
CA PHE A 363 -3.17 9.31 -18.69
C PHE A 363 -2.23 10.25 -19.43
N VAL A 364 -1.97 11.46 -18.90
CA VAL A 364 -0.91 12.37 -19.38
C VAL A 364 0.49 11.74 -19.23
N LEU A 365 0.68 10.89 -18.22
CA LEU A 365 1.93 10.16 -18.02
C LEU A 365 2.16 9.04 -19.06
N LEU A 366 1.14 8.56 -19.79
CA LEU A 366 1.30 7.60 -20.89
C LEU A 366 2.02 8.18 -22.11
N ASP A 367 1.91 9.50 -22.30
CA ASP A 367 2.50 10.21 -23.44
C ASP A 367 3.79 10.94 -23.05
N THR A 368 3.84 11.53 -21.86
CA THR A 368 5.09 12.16 -21.37
C THR A 368 6.15 11.14 -20.95
N ARG A 369 5.74 9.94 -20.51
CA ARG A 369 6.58 8.76 -20.22
C ARG A 369 7.81 9.00 -19.34
N ARG A 370 7.78 10.02 -18.49
CA ARG A 370 8.95 10.43 -17.72
C ARG A 370 8.56 11.07 -16.39
N GLY A 371 9.41 10.91 -15.38
CA GLY A 371 9.17 11.49 -14.07
C GLY A 371 10.08 10.97 -12.98
N ARG A 372 9.63 11.11 -11.73
CA ARG A 372 10.25 10.51 -10.53
C ARG A 372 9.25 9.54 -9.90
N VAL A 373 9.53 9.04 -8.69
CA VAL A 373 8.71 8.00 -8.03
C VAL A 373 7.20 8.29 -8.02
N GLY A 374 6.80 9.56 -7.85
CA GLY A 374 5.39 9.97 -7.90
C GLY A 374 4.71 9.63 -9.23
N GLU A 375 5.32 10.06 -10.33
CA GLU A 375 4.83 9.82 -11.68
C GLU A 375 4.95 8.34 -12.07
N TRP A 376 6.09 7.71 -11.75
CA TRP A 376 6.34 6.28 -12.00
C TRP A 376 5.26 5.42 -11.35
N ALA A 377 5.03 5.56 -10.05
CA ALA A 377 4.03 4.77 -9.33
C ALA A 377 2.61 5.06 -9.83
N ASN A 378 2.25 6.33 -10.07
CA ASN A 378 0.92 6.72 -10.56
C ASN A 378 0.60 6.07 -11.92
N CYS A 379 1.51 6.20 -12.89
CA CYS A 379 1.35 5.62 -14.23
C CYS A 379 1.35 4.08 -14.18
N PHE A 380 2.28 3.47 -13.44
CA PHE A 380 2.36 2.01 -13.32
C PHE A 380 1.14 1.39 -12.61
N THR A 381 0.67 1.99 -11.51
CA THR A 381 -0.53 1.52 -10.81
C THR A 381 -1.76 1.54 -11.73
N MET A 382 -1.90 2.59 -12.54
CA MET A 382 -2.97 2.70 -13.52
C MET A 382 -2.85 1.65 -14.65
N LEU A 383 -1.64 1.39 -15.17
CA LEU A 383 -1.41 0.32 -16.14
C LEU A 383 -1.72 -1.07 -15.57
N CYS A 384 -1.39 -1.33 -14.30
CA CYS A 384 -1.82 -2.55 -13.60
C CYS A 384 -3.35 -2.66 -13.51
N ARG A 385 -4.05 -1.53 -13.26
CA ARG A 385 -5.51 -1.47 -13.23
C ARG A 385 -6.12 -1.74 -14.61
N ALA A 386 -5.51 -1.22 -15.67
CA ALA A 386 -5.89 -1.43 -17.07
C ALA A 386 -5.76 -2.91 -17.46
N MET A 387 -4.66 -3.57 -17.05
CA MET A 387 -4.45 -5.03 -17.18
C MET A 387 -5.40 -5.90 -16.33
N GLY A 388 -6.42 -5.32 -15.69
CA GLY A 388 -7.47 -6.01 -14.95
C GLY A 388 -7.10 -6.43 -13.53
N SER A 389 -5.91 -6.07 -13.03
CA SER A 389 -5.54 -6.35 -11.65
C SER A 389 -6.24 -5.40 -10.68
N ARG A 390 -6.57 -5.91 -9.48
CA ARG A 390 -6.93 -5.06 -8.34
C ARG A 390 -5.65 -4.44 -7.78
N VAL A 391 -5.65 -3.12 -7.65
CA VAL A 391 -4.49 -2.32 -7.29
C VAL A 391 -4.76 -1.44 -6.08
N ARG A 392 -3.71 -1.08 -5.36
CA ARG A 392 -3.67 0.06 -4.46
C ARG A 392 -2.48 0.95 -4.80
N TRP A 393 -2.70 2.25 -4.69
CA TRP A 393 -1.63 3.24 -4.61
C TRP A 393 -1.29 3.46 -3.15
N VAL A 394 -0.03 3.23 -2.76
CA VAL A 394 0.43 3.38 -1.38
C VAL A 394 1.15 4.71 -1.23
N TRP A 395 0.65 5.53 -0.32
CA TRP A 395 1.31 6.75 0.12
C TRP A 395 2.12 6.49 1.38
N ASN A 396 3.39 6.88 1.37
CA ASN A 396 4.21 6.97 2.57
C ASN A 396 4.50 8.42 2.96
N ALA A 397 4.51 8.67 4.27
CA ALA A 397 4.70 10.00 4.84
C ALA A 397 6.11 10.60 4.65
N GLU A 398 7.11 9.77 4.38
CA GLU A 398 8.51 10.12 4.19
C GLU A 398 8.88 10.26 2.68
N ASP A 399 8.00 10.95 1.94
CA ASP A 399 8.10 11.31 0.50
C ASP A 399 8.40 10.13 -0.43
N HIS A 400 7.63 9.05 -0.28
CA HIS A 400 7.70 7.88 -1.14
C HIS A 400 6.32 7.31 -1.45
N VAL A 401 6.18 6.67 -2.61
CA VAL A 401 4.92 6.06 -3.07
C VAL A 401 5.21 4.81 -3.90
N TRP A 402 4.32 3.83 -3.85
CA TRP A 402 4.49 2.56 -4.59
C TRP A 402 3.13 1.88 -4.83
N THR A 403 3.15 0.67 -5.39
CA THR A 403 1.95 -0.11 -5.75
C THR A 403 1.78 -1.31 -4.81
N GLU A 404 0.54 -1.66 -4.49
CA GLU A 404 0.20 -3.05 -4.13
C GLU A 404 -0.74 -3.63 -5.19
N VAL A 405 -0.57 -4.91 -5.54
CA VAL A 405 -1.51 -5.66 -6.38
C VAL A 405 -2.07 -6.85 -5.60
N TYR A 406 -3.34 -7.18 -5.79
CA TYR A 406 -3.94 -8.33 -5.11
C TYR A 406 -3.71 -9.61 -5.91
N SER A 407 -2.84 -10.49 -5.42
CA SER A 407 -2.64 -11.83 -5.98
C SER A 407 -3.83 -12.72 -5.59
N THR A 408 -4.61 -13.14 -6.58
CA THR A 408 -5.69 -14.12 -6.39
C THR A 408 -5.15 -15.50 -6.03
N HIS A 409 -3.95 -15.83 -6.51
CA HIS A 409 -3.23 -17.07 -6.23
C HIS A 409 -2.74 -17.13 -4.77
N ARG A 410 -2.02 -16.10 -4.31
CA ARG A 410 -1.54 -16.00 -2.91
C ARG A 410 -2.63 -15.51 -1.93
N LYS A 411 -3.78 -15.05 -2.43
CA LYS A 411 -4.95 -14.54 -1.67
C LYS A 411 -4.63 -13.38 -0.72
N ARG A 412 -3.68 -12.53 -1.12
CA ARG A 412 -3.23 -11.35 -0.36
C ARG A 412 -2.74 -10.24 -1.29
N TRP A 413 -2.57 -9.06 -0.72
CA TRP A 413 -1.85 -7.96 -1.38
C TRP A 413 -0.34 -8.26 -1.45
N VAL A 414 0.26 -7.86 -2.56
CA VAL A 414 1.66 -8.05 -2.90
C VAL A 414 2.26 -6.67 -3.16
N HIS A 415 3.38 -6.38 -2.51
CA HIS A 415 4.15 -5.15 -2.73
C HIS A 415 4.77 -5.15 -4.13
N VAL A 416 4.65 -4.04 -4.87
CA VAL A 416 5.28 -3.83 -6.17
C VAL A 416 5.89 -2.44 -6.25
N ASP A 417 7.20 -2.36 -6.51
CA ASP A 417 7.90 -1.11 -6.76
C ASP A 417 8.51 -1.12 -8.17
N CYS A 418 7.90 -0.37 -9.09
CA CYS A 418 8.37 -0.23 -10.46
C CYS A 418 9.67 0.58 -10.59
N CYS A 419 9.99 1.45 -9.62
CA CYS A 419 11.24 2.20 -9.59
C CYS A 419 12.44 1.34 -9.22
N GLU A 420 12.22 0.17 -8.60
CA GLU A 420 13.26 -0.78 -8.18
C GLU A 420 13.14 -2.16 -8.84
N GLU A 421 12.11 -2.37 -9.68
CA GLU A 421 11.72 -3.68 -10.23
C GLU A 421 11.46 -4.74 -9.14
N ALA A 422 11.01 -4.30 -7.96
CA ALA A 422 10.90 -5.13 -6.77
C ALA A 422 9.50 -5.73 -6.64
N TRP A 423 9.44 -7.07 -6.60
CA TRP A 423 8.21 -7.84 -6.40
C TRP A 423 8.22 -8.52 -5.03
N ASP A 424 7.16 -8.32 -4.26
CA ASP A 424 6.92 -8.92 -2.93
C ASP A 424 8.02 -8.69 -1.88
N ALA A 425 8.76 -7.59 -2.01
CA ALA A 425 9.83 -7.19 -1.11
C ALA A 425 9.46 -6.01 -0.16
N PRO A 426 8.47 -6.12 0.75
CA PRO A 426 8.03 -5.00 1.58
C PRO A 426 9.08 -4.50 2.59
N MET A 427 10.15 -5.27 2.84
CA MET A 427 11.28 -4.85 3.69
C MET A 427 12.34 -4.02 2.95
N LEU A 428 12.17 -3.79 1.64
CA LEU A 428 13.07 -2.99 0.80
C LEU A 428 13.38 -1.62 1.43
N TYR A 429 12.35 -0.91 1.87
CA TYR A 429 12.52 0.45 2.39
C TYR A 429 13.16 0.49 3.78
N THR A 430 12.77 -0.41 4.68
CA THR A 430 13.17 -0.38 6.09
C THR A 430 14.48 -1.12 6.35
N GLN A 431 14.67 -2.30 5.76
CA GLN A 431 15.89 -3.11 5.90
C GLN A 431 16.88 -2.86 4.77
N GLY A 432 16.40 -2.75 3.52
CA GLY A 432 17.28 -2.52 2.36
C GLY A 432 17.85 -1.10 2.30
N TRP A 433 17.01 -0.08 2.50
CA TRP A 433 17.44 1.34 2.46
C TRP A 433 17.66 1.97 3.84
N GLY A 434 17.34 1.28 4.93
CA GLY A 434 17.45 1.83 6.29
C GLY A 434 16.48 2.98 6.61
N LYS A 435 15.43 3.21 5.79
CA LYS A 435 14.46 4.29 6.04
C LYS A 435 13.62 3.99 7.28
N LYS A 436 13.35 5.02 8.09
CA LYS A 436 12.37 4.96 9.18
C LYS A 436 11.05 5.56 8.74
N LEU A 437 9.95 4.82 8.88
CA LEU A 437 8.64 5.18 8.32
C LEU A 437 7.60 5.38 9.42
N SER A 438 6.69 6.35 9.25
CA SER A 438 5.57 6.60 10.19
C SER A 438 4.22 6.08 9.68
N TYR A 439 3.83 6.46 8.47
CA TYR A 439 2.57 6.04 7.85
C TYR A 439 2.83 5.48 6.46
N CYS A 440 2.24 4.33 6.16
CA CYS A 440 2.06 3.79 4.82
C CYS A 440 0.56 3.51 4.65
N ILE A 441 -0.15 4.36 3.93
CA ILE A 441 -1.60 4.25 3.73
C ILE A 441 -1.87 3.87 2.28
N ALA A 442 -2.56 2.74 2.08
CA ALA A 442 -2.92 2.24 0.77
C ALA A 442 -4.34 2.65 0.40
N PHE A 443 -4.52 3.09 -0.84
CA PHE A 443 -5.81 3.54 -1.39
C PHE A 443 -6.16 2.75 -2.66
N SER A 444 -7.42 2.33 -2.80
CA SER A 444 -7.96 1.74 -4.04
C SER A 444 -9.39 2.23 -4.30
N ALA A 445 -9.96 1.83 -5.43
CA ALA A 445 -11.39 1.99 -5.69
C ALA A 445 -12.28 1.33 -4.59
N ASP A 446 -11.77 0.32 -3.88
CA ASP A 446 -12.48 -0.39 -2.80
C ASP A 446 -12.42 0.33 -1.43
N GLY A 447 -11.61 1.38 -1.28
CA GLY A 447 -11.42 2.09 0.00
C GLY A 447 -9.97 2.39 0.36
N ALA A 448 -9.67 2.38 1.66
CA ALA A 448 -8.33 2.63 2.20
C ALA A 448 -7.98 1.65 3.33
N GLN A 449 -6.68 1.43 3.54
CA GLN A 449 -6.14 0.62 4.64
C GLN A 449 -4.80 1.19 5.11
N ASP A 450 -4.56 1.16 6.43
CA ASP A 450 -3.21 1.35 6.96
C ASP A 450 -2.41 0.06 6.76
N VAL A 451 -1.41 0.12 5.90
CA VAL A 451 -0.51 -0.99 5.55
C VAL A 451 0.84 -0.85 6.23
N THR A 452 1.05 0.11 7.14
CA THR A 452 2.33 0.36 7.83
C THR A 452 2.93 -0.92 8.42
N ARG A 453 2.11 -1.82 8.98
CA ARG A 453 2.56 -3.11 9.57
C ARG A 453 3.11 -4.11 8.55
N ARG A 454 2.87 -3.94 7.26
CA ARG A 454 3.51 -4.73 6.19
C ARG A 454 4.96 -4.30 5.97
N TYR A 455 5.24 -3.00 6.07
CA TYR A 455 6.52 -2.35 5.77
C TYR A 455 7.40 -2.09 7.01
N VAL A 456 6.79 -1.88 8.18
CA VAL A 456 7.43 -1.61 9.46
C VAL A 456 7.10 -2.75 10.43
N ARG A 457 7.87 -3.85 10.34
CA ARG A 457 7.70 -5.01 11.22
C ARG A 457 8.33 -4.84 12.61
N ASN A 458 9.36 -3.99 12.73
CA ASN A 458 9.94 -3.56 14.01
C ASN A 458 9.76 -2.03 14.21
N PRO A 459 8.66 -1.58 14.84
CA PRO A 459 8.41 -0.15 15.07
C PRO A 459 9.44 0.55 15.98
N THR A 460 10.16 -0.19 16.83
CA THR A 460 11.20 0.37 17.70
C THR A 460 12.43 0.80 16.90
N GLU A 461 12.75 0.08 15.83
CA GLU A 461 13.97 0.24 15.04
C GLU A 461 13.72 1.07 13.78
N HIS A 462 12.70 0.69 13.02
CA HIS A 462 12.36 1.27 11.71
C HIS A 462 11.12 2.18 11.75
N GLY A 463 10.52 2.42 12.92
CA GLY A 463 9.37 3.31 13.08
C GLY A 463 9.75 4.76 13.35
N THR A 464 8.95 5.69 12.80
CA THR A 464 8.98 7.12 13.10
C THR A 464 7.69 7.52 13.85
N PRO A 465 7.72 8.47 14.82
CA PRO A 465 6.54 8.81 15.63
C PRO A 465 5.30 9.21 14.81
N ARG A 466 4.21 8.46 15.01
CA ARG A 466 2.91 8.68 14.37
C ARG A 466 2.11 9.75 15.11
N ASN A 467 2.36 11.01 14.76
CA ASN A 467 1.84 12.18 15.48
C ASN A 467 0.83 13.04 14.71
N ARG A 468 0.37 12.63 13.51
CA ARG A 468 -0.57 13.43 12.69
C ARG A 468 -2.00 13.43 13.23
N CYS A 469 -2.41 12.34 13.86
CA CYS A 469 -3.64 12.16 14.64
C CYS A 469 -3.45 10.98 15.62
N SER A 470 -4.44 10.67 16.47
CA SER A 470 -4.43 9.44 17.26
C SER A 470 -4.78 8.21 16.40
N GLU A 471 -4.38 7.01 16.82
CA GLU A 471 -4.69 5.78 16.08
C GLU A 471 -6.21 5.53 15.96
N GLY A 472 -7.00 5.90 16.98
CA GLY A 472 -8.47 5.82 16.91
C GLY A 472 -9.07 6.76 15.87
N VAL A 473 -8.48 7.94 15.70
CA VAL A 473 -8.88 8.89 14.66
C VAL A 473 -8.46 8.42 13.26
N LEU A 474 -7.27 7.84 13.10
CA LEU A 474 -6.87 7.22 11.84
C LEU A 474 -7.83 6.08 11.44
N LEU A 475 -8.16 5.18 12.38
CA LEU A 475 -9.11 4.10 12.12
C LEU A 475 -10.48 4.61 11.71
N HIS A 476 -10.97 5.70 12.31
CA HIS A 476 -12.21 6.35 11.91
C HIS A 476 -12.13 6.90 10.47
N ILE A 477 -11.07 7.64 10.12
CA ILE A 477 -10.88 8.20 8.78
C ILE A 477 -10.80 7.11 7.71
N LEU A 478 -10.09 6.01 7.98
CA LEU A 478 -10.01 4.87 7.06
C LEU A 478 -11.35 4.14 6.92
N GLY A 479 -12.09 4.00 8.03
CA GLY A 479 -13.46 3.48 8.04
C GLY A 479 -14.42 4.34 7.21
N GLU A 480 -14.32 5.67 7.34
CA GLU A 480 -15.07 6.64 6.53
C GLU A 480 -14.76 6.49 5.04
N ILE A 481 -13.48 6.43 4.65
CA ILE A 481 -13.09 6.24 3.24
C ILE A 481 -13.61 4.90 2.69
N ARG A 482 -13.50 3.80 3.44
CA ARG A 482 -14.11 2.51 3.05
C ARG A 482 -15.63 2.60 2.92
N ALA A 483 -16.31 3.26 3.84
CA ALA A 483 -17.77 3.44 3.78
C ALA A 483 -18.21 4.31 2.59
N MET A 484 -17.45 5.34 2.23
CA MET A 484 -17.68 6.14 1.02
C MET A 484 -17.53 5.30 -0.25
N ARG A 485 -16.44 4.54 -0.39
CA ARG A 485 -16.16 3.74 -1.60
C ARG A 485 -17.08 2.52 -1.77
N ARG A 486 -17.49 1.89 -0.67
CA ARG A 486 -18.32 0.68 -0.70
C ARG A 486 -19.83 0.95 -0.57
N ARG A 487 -20.25 2.22 -0.59
CA ARG A 487 -21.65 2.65 -0.35
C ARG A 487 -22.63 1.96 -1.29
N ASP A 488 -22.35 1.99 -2.57
CA ASP A 488 -23.26 1.59 -3.64
C ASP A 488 -22.97 0.16 -4.15
N MET A 489 -22.03 -0.55 -3.50
CA MET A 489 -21.74 -1.97 -3.73
C MET A 489 -22.82 -2.88 -3.12
N ASP A 490 -23.08 -4.01 -3.78
CA ASP A 490 -24.00 -5.02 -3.27
C ASP A 490 -23.49 -5.70 -1.97
N LYS A 491 -24.40 -6.41 -1.29
CA LYS A 491 -24.12 -7.06 0.01
C LYS A 491 -23.10 -8.20 -0.10
N LYS A 492 -23.10 -8.98 -1.19
CA LYS A 492 -22.19 -10.12 -1.43
C LYS A 492 -20.77 -9.61 -1.67
N GLU A 493 -20.62 -8.55 -2.48
CA GLU A 493 -19.32 -7.95 -2.75
C GLU A 493 -18.75 -7.23 -1.52
N ARG A 494 -19.58 -6.47 -0.78
CA ARG A 494 -19.16 -5.86 0.50
C ARG A 494 -18.73 -6.92 1.51
N PHE A 495 -19.43 -8.06 1.59
CA PHE A 495 -19.05 -9.18 2.45
C PHE A 495 -17.71 -9.82 2.02
N ARG A 496 -17.50 -10.02 0.71
CA ARG A 496 -16.23 -10.52 0.14
C ARG A 496 -15.05 -9.62 0.50
N LEU A 497 -15.21 -8.30 0.34
CA LEU A 497 -14.19 -7.30 0.67
C LEU A 497 -13.90 -7.24 2.18
N ASN A 498 -14.93 -7.27 3.03
CA ASN A 498 -14.73 -7.31 4.49
C ASN A 498 -13.97 -8.58 4.93
N ALA A 499 -14.25 -9.73 4.31
CA ALA A 499 -13.50 -10.96 4.57
C ALA A 499 -12.04 -10.89 4.08
N GLU A 500 -11.72 -10.04 3.10
CA GLU A 500 -10.35 -9.73 2.68
C GLU A 500 -9.64 -8.82 3.66
N ASP A 501 -10.28 -7.73 4.10
CA ASP A 501 -9.73 -6.84 5.13
C ASP A 501 -9.39 -7.62 6.41
N MET A 502 -10.27 -8.54 6.85
CA MET A 502 -10.02 -9.40 8.02
C MET A 502 -8.82 -10.35 7.86
N ARG A 503 -8.55 -10.83 6.63
CA ARG A 503 -7.35 -11.65 6.34
C ARG A 503 -6.08 -10.81 6.34
N GLU A 504 -6.14 -9.60 5.83
CA GLU A 504 -5.03 -8.65 5.85
C GLU A 504 -4.70 -8.20 7.29
N ASP A 505 -5.69 -7.94 8.15
CA ASP A 505 -5.46 -7.70 9.57
C ASP A 505 -4.88 -8.92 10.31
N ALA A 506 -5.16 -10.14 9.85
CA ALA A 506 -4.51 -11.35 10.36
C ALA A 506 -3.03 -11.45 9.89
N GLU A 507 -2.74 -11.14 8.62
CA GLU A 507 -1.38 -11.01 8.08
C GLU A 507 -0.55 -9.99 8.89
N PHE A 508 -1.11 -8.82 9.16
CA PHE A 508 -0.40 -7.78 9.93
C PHE A 508 -0.11 -8.21 11.37
N ARG A 509 -1.03 -8.92 12.03
CA ARG A 509 -0.77 -9.49 13.35
C ARG A 509 0.33 -10.55 13.30
N LYS A 510 0.31 -11.44 12.29
CA LYS A 510 1.35 -12.45 12.06
C LYS A 510 2.73 -11.81 11.86
N ASN A 511 2.85 -10.81 10.98
CA ASN A 511 4.11 -10.10 10.70
C ASN A 511 4.73 -9.47 11.98
N ILE A 512 3.90 -8.92 12.87
CA ILE A 512 4.36 -8.34 14.14
C ILE A 512 4.76 -9.44 15.14
N ILE A 513 3.99 -10.53 15.25
CA ILE A 513 4.31 -11.67 16.12
C ILE A 513 5.63 -12.33 15.70
N GLU A 514 5.85 -12.52 14.40
CA GLU A 514 7.10 -13.07 13.85
C GLU A 514 8.31 -12.19 14.17
N ALA A 515 8.19 -10.87 14.00
CA ALA A 515 9.25 -9.93 14.34
C ALA A 515 9.54 -9.86 15.86
N LEU A 516 8.51 -9.95 16.69
CA LEU A 516 8.67 -10.04 18.15
C LEU A 516 9.34 -11.35 18.57
N ALA A 517 8.94 -12.48 17.99
CA ALA A 517 9.53 -13.78 18.27
C ALA A 517 11.03 -13.82 17.90
N TYR A 518 11.39 -13.33 16.71
CA TYR A 518 12.78 -13.21 16.27
C TYR A 518 13.64 -12.32 17.18
N ASN A 519 13.08 -11.20 17.65
CA ASN A 519 13.78 -10.32 18.59
C ASN A 519 13.93 -10.96 19.99
N ILE A 520 12.99 -11.80 20.43
CA ILE A 520 13.08 -12.52 21.71
C ILE A 520 14.13 -13.64 21.63
N SER A 521 14.20 -14.40 20.53
CA SER A 521 15.20 -15.48 20.39
C SER A 521 16.64 -14.96 20.44
N ARG A 522 16.89 -13.70 20.05
CA ARG A 522 18.20 -13.04 20.16
C ARG A 522 18.57 -12.55 21.57
N ILE A 523 17.65 -12.62 22.54
CA ILE A 523 17.85 -12.16 23.93
C ILE A 523 18.08 -13.32 24.89
N LEU A 524 17.78 -14.56 24.49
CA LEU A 524 17.95 -15.75 25.32
C LEU A 524 19.43 -16.22 25.31
N PRO A 525 20.01 -16.58 26.48
CA PRO A 525 21.38 -17.10 26.54
C PRO A 525 21.52 -18.36 25.68
N GLY A 526 22.54 -18.38 24.81
CA GLY A 526 22.73 -19.43 23.79
C GLY A 526 22.28 -19.05 22.38
N GLY A 527 21.73 -17.84 22.18
CA GLY A 527 21.33 -17.33 20.86
C GLY A 527 22.48 -16.94 19.91
N ASP A 528 23.73 -16.94 20.36
CA ASP A 528 24.92 -16.62 19.53
C ASP A 528 25.40 -17.82 18.69
N GLY A 529 24.45 -18.62 18.19
CA GLY A 529 24.66 -19.73 17.28
C GLY A 529 24.45 -19.33 15.83
N GLU A 530 25.55 -18.96 15.15
CA GLU A 530 25.69 -18.72 13.71
C GLU A 530 24.84 -17.59 13.07
N LYS A 531 25.51 -16.79 12.22
CA LYS A 531 24.85 -15.85 11.31
C LYS A 531 24.13 -16.60 10.18
N SER A 532 22.99 -17.21 10.49
CA SER A 532 22.05 -17.67 9.47
C SER A 532 21.21 -16.47 9.00
N ASP A 533 21.71 -15.81 7.95
CA ASP A 533 21.00 -14.75 7.22
C ASP A 533 19.86 -15.38 6.38
N ILE A 534 18.88 -15.95 7.07
CA ILE A 534 17.68 -16.53 6.47
C ILE A 534 16.52 -15.60 6.79
N GLN A 535 16.39 -14.56 5.97
CA GLN A 535 15.10 -13.93 5.74
C GLN A 535 14.05 -15.03 5.56
N ARG A 536 12.94 -14.92 6.31
CA ARG A 536 11.71 -15.65 5.99
C ARG A 536 10.75 -14.69 5.30
N THR A 537 11.09 -14.38 4.05
CA THR A 537 10.05 -14.24 3.04
C THR A 537 9.42 -15.62 2.79
N ASP A 538 8.31 -15.68 2.05
CA ASP A 538 7.69 -16.95 1.65
C ASP A 538 8.76 -17.86 1.00
N PRO A 539 9.06 -19.07 1.53
CA PRO A 539 10.24 -19.83 1.12
C PRO A 539 10.28 -20.10 -0.39
N ASP A 540 9.12 -20.33 -0.99
CA ASP A 540 8.97 -20.58 -2.41
C ASP A 540 9.18 -19.28 -3.23
N ALA A 541 8.74 -18.13 -2.72
CA ALA A 541 8.99 -16.84 -3.37
C ALA A 541 10.46 -16.39 -3.28
N GLN A 542 11.12 -16.70 -2.15
CA GLN A 542 12.49 -16.31 -1.87
C GLN A 542 13.50 -17.17 -2.64
N LYS A 543 13.34 -18.49 -2.63
CA LYS A 543 14.16 -19.40 -3.44
C LYS A 543 14.07 -19.06 -4.94
N ALA A 544 12.88 -18.69 -5.39
CA ALA A 544 12.68 -18.18 -6.75
C ALA A 544 13.35 -16.81 -6.98
N ALA A 545 13.50 -15.95 -5.97
CA ALA A 545 14.21 -14.68 -6.08
C ALA A 545 15.73 -14.86 -6.13
N GLU A 546 16.27 -15.77 -5.32
CA GLU A 546 17.67 -16.19 -5.31
C GLU A 546 18.07 -16.82 -6.66
N SER A 547 17.24 -17.72 -7.20
CA SER A 547 17.40 -18.28 -8.55
C SER A 547 17.46 -17.19 -9.64
N ARG A 548 16.56 -16.19 -9.59
CA ARG A 548 16.58 -15.05 -10.52
C ARG A 548 17.78 -14.12 -10.33
N GLN A 549 18.33 -13.98 -9.12
CA GLN A 549 19.59 -13.25 -8.90
C GLN A 549 20.77 -13.97 -9.54
N ALA A 550 20.84 -15.31 -9.43
CA ALA A 550 21.85 -16.12 -10.11
C ALA A 550 21.73 -16.04 -11.65
N GLU A 551 20.51 -16.08 -12.18
CA GLU A 551 20.21 -15.88 -13.60
C GLU A 551 20.70 -14.51 -14.11
N ARG A 552 20.39 -13.43 -13.37
CA ARG A 552 20.84 -12.07 -13.70
C ARG A 552 22.35 -11.91 -13.60
N ALA A 553 23.02 -12.56 -12.65
CA ALA A 553 24.47 -12.57 -12.55
C ALA A 553 25.09 -13.21 -13.80
N ARG A 554 24.62 -14.41 -14.20
CA ARG A 554 25.06 -15.11 -15.41
C ARG A 554 24.87 -14.27 -16.68
N GLN A 555 23.72 -13.61 -16.85
CA GLN A 555 23.48 -12.74 -18.00
C GLN A 555 24.37 -11.49 -18.00
N ARG A 556 24.73 -10.96 -16.81
CA ARG A 556 25.63 -9.82 -16.66
C ARG A 556 27.08 -10.19 -16.96
N ASP A 557 27.52 -11.38 -16.57
CA ASP A 557 28.84 -11.93 -16.88
C ASP A 557 28.97 -12.31 -18.36
N ALA A 558 27.92 -12.88 -18.97
CA ALA A 558 27.87 -13.13 -20.41
C ALA A 558 28.02 -11.84 -21.24
N ARG A 559 27.37 -10.74 -20.81
CA ARG A 559 27.55 -9.42 -21.44
C ARG A 559 28.95 -8.81 -21.21
N ARG A 560 29.64 -9.19 -20.14
CA ARG A 560 31.00 -8.72 -19.82
C ARG A 560 32.08 -9.48 -20.58
N ASN A 561 31.87 -10.77 -20.85
CA ASN A 561 32.81 -11.61 -21.61
C ASN A 561 32.54 -11.58 -23.13
N GLY A 562 31.40 -11.03 -23.58
CA GLY A 562 31.07 -10.86 -25.00
C GLY A 562 31.82 -9.73 -25.72
N SER A 563 32.69 -8.98 -25.05
CA SER A 563 33.39 -7.80 -25.60
C SER A 563 34.90 -7.99 -25.78
N SER A 564 35.36 -9.22 -25.96
CA SER A 564 36.77 -9.53 -26.25
C SER A 564 36.91 -10.60 -27.34
N LEU A 565 36.83 -10.17 -28.60
CA LEU A 565 37.41 -10.88 -29.75
C LEU A 565 38.64 -10.11 -30.23
N PRO A 566 39.76 -10.78 -30.55
CA PRO A 566 41.00 -10.10 -30.94
C PRO A 566 40.91 -9.55 -32.38
N PRO A 567 41.60 -8.44 -32.69
CA PRO A 567 41.67 -7.93 -34.05
C PRO A 567 42.64 -8.80 -34.88
N ASP A 568 42.19 -9.29 -36.03
CA ASP A 568 43.04 -9.98 -37.00
C ASP A 568 43.11 -9.24 -38.34
N GLN A 569 44.23 -9.42 -39.02
CA GLN A 569 44.81 -8.51 -40.01
C GLN A 569 44.20 -8.68 -41.41
N ARG A 570 43.85 -7.57 -42.09
CA ARG A 570 43.97 -7.43 -43.57
C ARG A 570 44.30 -5.99 -43.99
N GLN A 571 45.60 -5.75 -44.18
CA GLN A 571 46.26 -4.87 -45.16
C GLN A 571 45.42 -3.75 -45.83
N GLN A 572 45.79 -2.48 -45.59
CA GLN A 572 46.83 -1.77 -46.38
C GLN A 572 47.44 -0.64 -45.55
#